data_AF-A0A349YLY9-F1
#
_entry.id   AF-A0A349YLY9-F1
#
_cell.length_a   1.000
_cell.length_b   1.000
_cell.length_c   1.000
_cell.angle_alpha   90.00
_cell.angle_beta   90.00
_cell.angle_gamma   90.00
#
_symmetry.space_group_name_H-M   'P 1'
#
loop_
_entity.id
_entity.type
_entity.pdbx_description
1 polymer ?
#
loop_
_entity_poly.entity_id
_entity_poly.type
_entity_poly.pdbx_seq_one_letter_code
_entity_poly.pdbx_strand_id
1 'polypeptide(L)'
;FLVGAIKNLYENLKMNGVYANCVFEEGWNLKHAAVFYYELKDLANWIIENDVEKHFFCSLFSEALGQSVPETENSNYCGGTGAMLSFTADGRIQPCLRYTDFNLNYRQPELDVGTLEQGIRKAPEHIATAEMLDKITRRSQSTDECFYCPIGLGCATCSGYNYEVNGTPDKRTTFACCMHKARVLANRYYWQKMYKKYHLAKEFEMHCPKDWALEIVPEEEYNMLCNL
;
A
#
# COMPACT_ATOMS: atom_id res chain seq x y z
N PHE A 1 -6.29 -17.47 -3.37
CA PHE A 1 -7.63 -16.85 -3.13
C PHE A 1 -7.75 -15.44 -3.74
N LEU A 2 -6.64 -14.73 -3.98
CA LEU A 2 -6.64 -13.38 -4.53
C LEU A 2 -7.21 -13.35 -5.96
N VAL A 3 -6.73 -14.25 -6.82
CA VAL A 3 -7.14 -14.31 -8.23
C VAL A 3 -8.65 -14.48 -8.34
N GLY A 4 -9.23 -15.43 -7.60
CA GLY A 4 -10.67 -15.68 -7.60
C GLY A 4 -11.49 -14.47 -7.12
N ALA A 5 -10.99 -13.73 -6.12
CA ALA A 5 -11.65 -12.51 -5.65
C ALA A 5 -11.65 -11.42 -6.73
N ILE A 6 -10.50 -11.15 -7.35
CA ILE A 6 -10.40 -10.13 -8.43
C ILE A 6 -11.28 -10.52 -9.63
N LYS A 7 -11.24 -11.79 -10.04
CA LYS A 7 -12.13 -12.30 -11.10
C LYS A 7 -13.60 -12.11 -10.76
N ASN A 8 -14.02 -12.40 -9.52
CA ASN A 8 -15.40 -12.20 -9.12
C ASN A 8 -15.85 -10.73 -9.24
N LEU A 9 -15.01 -9.79 -8.78
CA LEU A 9 -15.28 -8.35 -8.88
C LEU A 9 -15.41 -7.89 -10.35
N TYR A 10 -14.58 -8.42 -11.24
CA TYR A 10 -14.63 -8.12 -12.66
C TYR A 10 -15.79 -8.82 -13.39
N GLU A 11 -15.84 -10.16 -13.33
CA GLU A 11 -16.72 -11.00 -14.13
C GLU A 11 -18.17 -10.97 -13.63
N ASN A 12 -18.39 -10.98 -12.32
CA ASN A 12 -19.74 -11.07 -11.75
C ASN A 12 -20.29 -9.72 -11.32
N LEU A 13 -19.47 -8.88 -10.65
CA LEU A 13 -19.90 -7.55 -10.21
C LEU A 13 -19.69 -6.47 -11.27
N LYS A 14 -19.06 -6.80 -12.41
CA LYS A 14 -18.84 -5.88 -13.55
C LYS A 14 -18.12 -4.59 -13.16
N MET A 15 -17.19 -4.68 -12.20
CA MET A 15 -16.36 -3.55 -11.83
C MET A 15 -15.26 -3.33 -12.86
N ASN A 16 -15.08 -2.09 -13.30
CA ASN A 16 -14.01 -1.68 -14.22
C ASN A 16 -12.68 -1.41 -13.51
N GLY A 17 -12.62 -1.58 -12.19
CA GLY A 17 -11.37 -1.55 -11.48
C GLY A 17 -11.47 -1.86 -9.99
N VAL A 18 -10.33 -2.21 -9.41
CA VAL A 18 -10.16 -2.58 -8.00
C VAL A 18 -8.95 -1.85 -7.42
N TYR A 19 -9.19 -1.14 -6.32
CA TYR A 19 -8.14 -0.59 -5.47
C TYR A 19 -7.89 -1.56 -4.31
N ALA A 20 -6.81 -2.33 -4.40
CA ALA A 20 -6.38 -3.31 -3.41
C ALA A 20 -4.97 -3.00 -2.88
N ASN A 21 -4.78 -3.29 -1.59
CA ASN A 21 -3.52 -3.23 -0.86
C ASN A 21 -3.42 -4.47 0.03
N CYS A 22 -2.20 -4.85 0.43
CA CYS A 22 -2.04 -5.75 1.57
C CYS A 22 -2.47 -5.03 2.85
N VAL A 23 -3.06 -5.77 3.79
CA VAL A 23 -3.29 -5.27 5.15
C VAL A 23 -1.95 -4.85 5.78
N PHE A 24 -1.97 -3.80 6.60
CA PHE A 24 -0.76 -3.17 7.15
C PHE A 24 -0.32 -3.81 8.47
N GLU A 25 -1.19 -4.63 9.03
CA GLU A 25 -1.07 -5.31 10.30
C GLU A 25 0.09 -6.31 10.35
N GLU A 26 0.59 -6.52 11.56
CA GLU A 26 1.53 -7.61 11.87
C GLU A 26 0.93 -8.98 11.52
N GLY A 27 1.79 -9.91 11.06
CA GLY A 27 1.41 -11.29 10.72
C GLY A 27 1.99 -11.77 9.39
N TRP A 28 2.46 -10.85 8.54
CA TRP A 28 3.15 -11.20 7.31
C TRP A 28 4.51 -11.85 7.55
N ASN A 29 4.86 -12.80 6.68
CA ASN A 29 6.16 -13.47 6.68
C ASN A 29 6.55 -13.85 5.24
N LEU A 30 7.78 -14.34 5.05
CA LEU A 30 8.31 -14.67 3.73
C LEU A 30 7.50 -15.74 2.99
N LYS A 31 6.87 -16.69 3.69
CA LYS A 31 5.99 -17.69 3.06
C LYS A 31 4.73 -17.02 2.48
N HIS A 32 4.13 -16.09 3.21
CA HIS A 32 3.00 -15.31 2.71
C HIS A 32 3.39 -14.46 1.51
N ALA A 33 4.58 -13.85 1.54
CA ALA A 33 5.08 -13.03 0.44
C ALA A 33 5.35 -13.87 -0.83
N ALA A 34 5.91 -15.08 -0.69
CA ALA A 34 6.07 -16.01 -1.80
C ALA A 34 4.72 -16.41 -2.42
N VAL A 35 3.72 -16.77 -1.57
CA VAL A 35 2.35 -17.08 -2.05
C VAL A 35 1.74 -15.87 -2.79
N PHE A 36 1.92 -14.66 -2.24
CA PHE A 36 1.39 -13.45 -2.85
C PHE A 36 2.03 -13.13 -4.20
N TYR A 37 3.35 -13.33 -4.34
CA TYR A 37 4.04 -13.20 -5.62
C TYR A 37 3.41 -14.12 -6.68
N TYR A 38 3.24 -15.41 -6.38
CA TYR A 38 2.67 -16.36 -7.34
C TYR A 38 1.19 -16.08 -7.64
N GLU A 39 0.38 -15.69 -6.66
CA GLU A 39 -1.01 -15.28 -6.93
C GLU A 39 -1.09 -14.02 -7.81
N LEU A 40 -0.15 -13.07 -7.67
CA LEU A 40 -0.07 -11.91 -8.57
C LEU A 40 0.41 -12.30 -9.97
N LYS A 41 1.35 -13.25 -10.09
CA LYS A 41 1.79 -13.78 -11.38
C LYS A 41 0.63 -14.51 -12.11
N ASP A 42 -0.17 -15.28 -11.37
CA ASP A 42 -1.36 -15.94 -11.92
C ASP A 42 -2.44 -14.93 -12.32
N LEU A 43 -2.63 -13.89 -11.50
CA LEU A 43 -3.52 -12.78 -11.84
C LEU A 43 -3.03 -12.06 -13.11
N ALA A 44 -1.73 -11.81 -13.23
CA ALA A 44 -1.10 -11.19 -14.40
C ALA A 44 -1.35 -12.02 -15.66
N ASN A 45 -1.12 -13.34 -15.62
CA ASN A 45 -1.40 -14.23 -16.74
C ASN A 45 -2.87 -14.15 -17.16
N TRP A 46 -3.81 -14.26 -16.21
CA TRP A 46 -5.23 -14.17 -16.54
C TRP A 46 -5.60 -12.82 -17.16
N ILE A 47 -5.14 -11.71 -16.60
CA ILE A 47 -5.42 -10.38 -17.15
C ILE A 47 -4.96 -10.31 -18.61
N ILE A 48 -3.69 -10.67 -18.85
CA ILE A 48 -3.03 -10.54 -20.15
C ILE A 48 -3.60 -11.51 -21.19
N GLU A 49 -3.84 -12.77 -20.83
CA GLU A 49 -4.36 -13.79 -21.76
C GLU A 49 -5.80 -13.51 -22.21
N ASN A 50 -6.56 -12.78 -21.40
CA ASN A 50 -7.98 -12.50 -21.65
C ASN A 50 -8.24 -11.04 -22.05
N ASP A 51 -7.20 -10.26 -22.37
CA ASP A 51 -7.31 -8.84 -22.74
C ASP A 51 -8.05 -7.97 -21.71
N VAL A 52 -8.07 -8.40 -20.44
CA VAL A 52 -8.85 -7.75 -19.37
C VAL A 52 -8.31 -6.36 -19.06
N GLU A 53 -7.00 -6.15 -19.24
CA GLU A 53 -6.35 -4.85 -19.00
C GLU A 53 -6.92 -3.69 -19.82
N LYS A 54 -7.57 -3.98 -20.95
CA LYS A 54 -8.17 -2.96 -21.83
C LYS A 54 -9.34 -2.23 -21.15
N HIS A 55 -9.97 -2.88 -20.17
CA HIS A 55 -11.21 -2.41 -19.55
C HIS A 55 -11.21 -2.51 -18.02
N PHE A 56 -10.11 -2.98 -17.42
CA PHE A 56 -10.01 -3.22 -15.98
C PHE A 56 -8.72 -2.64 -15.39
N PHE A 57 -8.88 -1.80 -14.37
CA PHE A 57 -7.78 -1.27 -13.58
C PHE A 57 -7.59 -2.09 -12.30
N CYS A 58 -6.37 -2.51 -11.98
CA CYS A 58 -6.06 -3.13 -10.68
C CYS A 58 -4.88 -2.40 -10.05
N SER A 59 -5.08 -1.76 -8.89
CA SER A 59 -4.01 -0.99 -8.25
C SER A 59 -2.81 -1.84 -7.83
N LEU A 60 -2.93 -3.16 -7.77
CA LEU A 60 -1.81 -4.07 -7.49
C LEU A 60 -0.72 -3.99 -8.56
N PHE A 61 -1.08 -3.59 -9.79
CA PHE A 61 -0.14 -3.34 -10.89
C PHE A 61 -0.06 -1.86 -11.22
N SER A 62 1.16 -1.31 -11.29
CA SER A 62 1.42 0.08 -11.70
C SER A 62 2.80 0.21 -12.32
N GLU A 63 2.89 0.92 -13.45
CA GLU A 63 4.14 1.09 -14.21
C GLU A 63 5.19 1.90 -13.41
N ALA A 64 4.76 2.67 -12.42
CA ALA A 64 5.62 3.44 -11.53
C ALA A 64 6.07 2.66 -10.28
N LEU A 65 5.51 1.48 -10.01
CA LEU A 65 5.77 0.77 -8.76
C LEU A 65 7.22 0.26 -8.67
N GLY A 66 7.81 0.31 -7.48
CA GLY A 66 9.12 -0.31 -7.22
C GLY A 66 10.32 0.53 -7.64
N GLN A 67 10.14 1.82 -7.84
CA GLN A 67 11.24 2.79 -7.98
C GLN A 67 11.55 3.46 -6.62
N SER A 68 12.67 4.17 -6.52
CA SER A 68 12.95 5.03 -5.36
C SER A 68 12.04 6.26 -5.34
N VAL A 69 11.69 6.76 -4.16
CA VAL A 69 10.93 8.03 -4.03
C VAL A 69 11.92 9.20 -3.89
N PRO A 70 11.85 10.25 -4.73
CA PRO A 70 12.71 11.43 -4.58
C PRO A 70 12.59 12.06 -3.20
N GLU A 71 13.70 12.57 -2.64
CA GLU A 71 13.69 13.21 -1.31
C GLU A 71 12.78 14.43 -1.25
N THR A 72 12.62 15.13 -2.37
CA THR A 72 11.70 16.27 -2.53
C THR A 72 10.23 15.87 -2.40
N GLU A 73 9.89 14.61 -2.67
CA GLU A 73 8.55 14.06 -2.43
C GLU A 73 8.43 13.61 -0.97
N ASN A 74 8.11 14.57 -0.10
CA ASN A 74 8.05 14.35 1.35
C ASN A 74 6.62 14.29 1.93
N SER A 75 5.59 14.27 1.09
CA SER A 75 4.20 14.20 1.54
C SER A 75 3.87 12.84 2.17
N ASN A 76 3.02 12.84 3.20
CA ASN A 76 2.48 11.59 3.74
C ASN A 76 1.58 10.90 2.71
N TYR A 77 1.65 9.57 2.65
CA TYR A 77 0.82 8.76 1.74
C TYR A 77 -0.61 8.58 2.28
N CYS A 78 -0.77 8.35 3.58
CA CYS A 78 -2.07 8.01 4.15
C CYS A 78 -2.96 9.26 4.27
N GLY A 79 -4.19 9.20 3.76
CA GLY A 79 -5.15 10.29 3.97
C GLY A 79 -5.63 10.44 5.41
N GLY A 80 -5.35 9.46 6.28
CA GLY A 80 -5.69 9.44 7.71
C GLY A 80 -4.88 10.41 8.57
N THR A 81 -4.32 11.46 7.96
CA THR A 81 -3.70 12.61 8.63
C THR A 81 -4.42 13.92 8.28
N GLY A 82 -5.68 13.84 7.84
CA GLY A 82 -6.54 15.02 7.62
C GLY A 82 -7.03 15.22 6.18
N ALA A 83 -6.63 14.38 5.22
CA ALA A 83 -7.17 14.39 3.85
C ALA A 83 -8.43 13.51 3.69
N MET A 84 -8.80 12.79 4.74
CA MET A 84 -10.04 12.03 4.87
C MET A 84 -10.71 12.40 6.19
N LEU A 85 -12.00 12.12 6.29
CA LEU A 85 -12.76 12.23 7.52
C LEU A 85 -13.68 11.02 7.68
N SER A 86 -13.90 10.61 8.92
CA SER A 86 -14.97 9.70 9.31
C SER A 86 -15.79 10.30 10.45
N PHE A 87 -17.03 9.85 10.56
CA PHE A 87 -17.98 10.34 11.54
C PHE A 87 -18.47 9.15 12.35
N THR A 88 -18.35 9.24 13.66
CA THR A 88 -18.87 8.23 14.58
C THR A 88 -20.35 8.45 14.83
N ALA A 89 -21.06 7.43 15.32
CA ALA A 89 -22.51 7.51 15.56
C ALA A 89 -22.88 8.50 16.68
N ASP A 90 -21.95 8.78 17.59
CA ASP A 90 -22.06 9.77 18.67
C ASP A 90 -21.60 11.18 18.25
N GLY A 91 -21.35 11.41 16.95
CA GLY A 91 -21.11 12.74 16.41
C GLY A 91 -19.66 13.23 16.48
N ARG A 92 -18.68 12.35 16.75
CA ARG A 92 -17.26 12.70 16.71
C ARG A 92 -16.71 12.61 15.29
N ILE A 93 -15.77 13.48 14.97
CA ILE A 93 -15.15 13.61 13.64
C ILE A 93 -13.71 13.18 13.75
N GLN A 94 -13.31 12.19 12.97
CA GLN A 94 -11.98 11.58 13.02
C GLN A 94 -11.25 11.70 11.68
N PRO A 95 -9.91 11.67 11.66
CA PRO A 95 -9.14 11.71 10.41
C PRO A 95 -9.34 10.47 9.52
N CYS A 96 -9.77 9.36 10.10
CA CYS A 96 -10.06 8.10 9.44
C CYS A 96 -10.80 7.19 10.41
N LEU A 97 -11.64 6.28 9.90
CA LEU A 97 -12.41 5.33 10.72
C LEU A 97 -11.52 4.52 11.66
N ARG A 98 -10.26 4.28 11.28
CA ARG A 98 -9.32 3.50 12.07
C ARG A 98 -9.01 4.09 13.45
N TYR A 99 -9.24 5.37 13.68
CA TYR A 99 -8.99 6.01 14.99
C TYR A 99 -10.10 5.78 16.02
N THR A 100 -11.16 5.03 15.69
CA THR A 100 -12.14 4.54 16.68
C THR A 100 -11.55 3.46 17.59
N ASP A 101 -12.04 3.38 18.82
CA ASP A 101 -11.53 2.51 19.89
C ASP A 101 -11.41 1.04 19.47
N PHE A 102 -12.44 0.50 18.84
CA PHE A 102 -12.51 -0.90 18.41
C PHE A 102 -11.59 -1.17 17.21
N ASN A 103 -11.38 -0.19 16.32
CA ASN A 103 -10.42 -0.33 15.22
C ASN A 103 -8.97 -0.18 15.68
N LEU A 104 -8.74 0.47 16.83
CA LEU A 104 -7.45 0.54 17.52
C LEU A 104 -7.22 -0.67 18.45
N ASN A 105 -8.08 -1.69 18.41
CA ASN A 105 -8.03 -2.83 19.32
C ASN A 105 -7.98 -2.42 20.81
N TYR A 106 -8.57 -1.27 21.15
CA TYR A 106 -8.53 -0.67 22.49
C TYR A 106 -7.11 -0.42 23.03
N ARG A 107 -6.10 -0.31 22.15
CA ARG A 107 -4.70 -0.12 22.52
C ARG A 107 -4.32 1.35 22.72
N GLN A 108 -5.08 2.26 22.13
CA GLN A 108 -4.84 3.70 22.15
C GLN A 108 -6.17 4.46 22.32
N PRO A 109 -6.17 5.68 22.89
CA PRO A 109 -7.34 6.53 22.88
C PRO A 109 -7.71 6.95 21.46
N GLU A 110 -8.95 7.35 21.25
CA GLU A 110 -9.38 7.82 19.95
C GLU A 110 -8.76 9.17 19.59
N LEU A 111 -8.55 9.41 18.29
CA LEU A 111 -8.09 10.70 17.78
C LEU A 111 -9.20 11.42 17.03
N ASP A 112 -9.71 12.47 17.65
CA ASP A 112 -10.78 13.30 17.12
C ASP A 112 -10.23 14.67 16.67
N VAL A 113 -10.75 15.18 15.56
CA VAL A 113 -10.43 16.50 15.00
C VAL A 113 -11.63 17.46 15.08
N GLY A 114 -12.73 17.02 15.68
CA GLY A 114 -13.93 17.82 15.87
C GLY A 114 -15.12 16.98 16.35
N THR A 115 -16.24 17.66 16.58
CA THR A 115 -17.57 17.04 16.71
C THR A 115 -18.55 17.71 15.75
N LEU A 116 -19.70 17.10 15.51
CA LEU A 116 -20.75 17.70 14.67
C LEU A 116 -21.32 18.99 15.28
N GLU A 117 -21.38 19.08 16.62
CA GLU A 117 -21.91 20.24 17.34
C GLU A 117 -20.95 21.42 17.30
N GLN A 118 -19.65 21.16 17.47
CA GLN A 118 -18.64 22.21 17.55
C GLN A 118 -18.03 22.54 16.19
N GLY A 119 -17.86 21.54 15.32
CA GLY A 119 -17.11 21.62 14.07
C GLY A 119 -15.64 21.22 14.22
N ILE A 120 -14.95 21.13 13.06
CA ILE A 120 -13.55 20.71 12.96
C ILE A 120 -12.61 21.82 13.44
N ARG A 121 -11.57 21.44 14.20
CA ARG A 121 -10.52 22.35 14.71
C ARG A 121 -11.10 23.55 15.48
N LYS A 122 -12.07 23.32 16.37
CA LYS A 122 -12.70 24.36 17.20
C LYS A 122 -12.32 24.30 18.67
N ALA A 123 -12.26 23.11 19.26
CA ALA A 123 -11.76 22.92 20.61
C ALA A 123 -10.22 22.83 20.63
N PRO A 124 -9.54 23.25 21.71
CA PRO A 124 -8.07 23.18 21.81
C PRO A 124 -7.49 21.79 21.52
N GLU A 125 -8.12 20.73 22.02
CA GLU A 125 -7.73 19.34 21.82
C GLU A 125 -7.83 18.88 20.35
N HIS A 126 -8.86 19.33 19.64
CA HIS A 126 -9.07 19.07 18.22
C HIS A 126 -8.05 19.80 17.35
N ILE A 127 -7.71 21.05 17.73
CA ILE A 127 -6.66 21.84 17.08
C ILE A 127 -5.31 21.15 17.26
N ALA A 128 -4.97 20.77 18.50
CA ALA A 128 -3.72 20.09 18.81
C ALA A 128 -3.58 18.76 18.04
N THR A 129 -4.64 17.96 17.97
CA THR A 129 -4.66 16.71 17.19
C THR A 129 -4.42 16.98 15.71
N ALA A 130 -5.11 17.97 15.14
CA ALA A 130 -4.96 18.29 13.73
C ALA A 130 -3.58 18.87 13.39
N GLU A 131 -3.02 19.74 14.23
CA GLU A 131 -1.66 20.27 14.07
C GLU A 131 -0.59 19.19 14.20
N MET A 132 -0.80 18.18 15.05
CA MET A 132 0.07 17.02 15.14
C MET A 132 0.05 16.22 13.84
N LEU A 133 -1.14 15.96 13.29
CA LEU A 133 -1.30 15.22 12.03
C LEU A 133 -0.73 15.99 10.82
N ASP A 134 -0.93 17.30 10.76
CA ASP A 134 -0.43 18.17 9.67
C ASP A 134 1.10 18.19 9.57
N LYS A 135 1.82 17.92 10.69
CA LYS A 135 3.29 17.88 10.73
C LYS A 135 3.88 16.57 10.19
N ILE A 136 3.06 15.55 9.96
CA ILE A 136 3.52 14.22 9.55
C ILE A 136 3.91 14.25 8.08
N THR A 137 5.16 13.90 7.83
CA THR A 137 5.76 13.80 6.50
C THR A 137 6.20 12.36 6.22
N ARG A 138 6.57 12.06 4.98
CA ARG A 138 7.21 10.78 4.65
C ARG A 138 8.50 10.60 5.46
N ARG A 139 9.29 11.67 5.60
CA ARG A 139 10.57 11.66 6.31
C ARG A 139 10.41 11.49 7.81
N SER A 140 9.51 12.24 8.45
CA SER A 140 9.36 12.23 9.91
C SER A 140 8.97 10.84 10.44
N GLN A 141 8.08 10.14 9.72
CA GLN A 141 7.63 8.81 10.12
C GLN A 141 8.58 7.66 9.73
N SER A 142 9.50 7.88 8.79
CA SER A 142 10.33 6.82 8.19
C SER A 142 11.73 6.77 8.78
N THR A 143 12.28 5.56 8.94
CA THR A 143 13.73 5.35 9.11
C THR A 143 14.47 5.66 7.81
N ASP A 144 15.80 5.77 7.88
CA ASP A 144 16.62 5.98 6.67
C ASP A 144 16.50 4.83 5.68
N GLU A 145 16.44 3.59 6.17
CA GLU A 145 16.15 2.41 5.34
C GLU A 145 14.86 2.58 4.53
N CYS A 146 13.79 3.07 5.16
CA CYS A 146 12.51 3.29 4.50
C CYS A 146 12.53 4.51 3.57
N PHE A 147 13.16 5.60 3.99
CA PHE A 147 13.17 6.85 3.24
C PHE A 147 14.01 6.77 1.96
N TYR A 148 15.12 6.03 2.02
CA TYR A 148 16.05 5.78 0.90
C TYR A 148 15.84 4.41 0.24
N CYS A 149 14.72 3.74 0.50
CA CYS A 149 14.43 2.42 -0.06
C CYS A 149 14.43 2.46 -1.61
N PRO A 150 15.20 1.57 -2.29
CA PRO A 150 15.30 1.58 -3.76
C PRO A 150 13.99 1.20 -4.46
N ILE A 151 13.04 0.62 -3.71
CA ILE A 151 11.72 0.22 -4.18
C ILE A 151 10.60 0.95 -3.42
N GLY A 152 10.87 2.13 -2.85
CA GLY A 152 9.94 2.84 -1.96
C GLY A 152 8.63 3.30 -2.62
N LEU A 153 8.60 3.50 -3.94
CA LEU A 153 7.43 3.97 -4.67
C LEU A 153 6.36 2.88 -4.72
N GLY A 154 5.15 3.21 -4.25
CA GLY A 154 4.06 2.26 -4.05
C GLY A 154 4.08 1.54 -2.69
N CYS A 155 5.09 1.79 -1.84
CA CYS A 155 5.17 1.24 -0.49
C CYS A 155 4.27 2.01 0.47
N ALA A 156 2.99 1.67 0.49
CA ALA A 156 1.94 2.32 1.30
C ALA A 156 2.19 2.24 2.82
N THR A 157 1.54 3.14 3.57
CA THR A 157 1.55 3.22 5.04
C THR A 157 0.15 3.54 5.56
N CYS A 158 -0.17 3.12 6.78
CA CYS A 158 -1.42 3.43 7.45
C CYS A 158 -1.14 4.20 8.75
N SER A 159 -1.43 5.51 8.77
CA SER A 159 -1.19 6.35 9.95
C SER A 159 -2.02 5.91 11.16
N GLY A 160 -3.23 5.40 10.96
CA GLY A 160 -4.04 4.83 12.05
C GLY A 160 -3.42 3.58 12.67
N TYR A 161 -2.83 2.70 11.86
CA TYR A 161 -2.15 1.52 12.41
C TYR A 161 -0.79 1.85 13.03
N ASN A 162 -0.07 2.80 12.45
CA ASN A 162 1.13 3.37 13.07
C ASN A 162 0.83 3.89 14.47
N TYR A 163 -0.27 4.62 14.62
CA TYR A 163 -0.76 5.09 15.90
C TYR A 163 -1.11 3.96 16.87
N GLU A 164 -1.90 2.98 16.41
CA GLU A 164 -2.27 1.80 17.21
C GLU A 164 -1.04 1.13 17.85
N VAL A 165 0.01 0.91 17.06
CA VAL A 165 1.23 0.19 17.48
C VAL A 165 2.18 1.06 18.30
N ASN A 166 2.38 2.32 17.91
CA ASN A 166 3.44 3.17 18.46
C ASN A 166 2.96 4.24 19.45
N GLY A 167 1.65 4.42 19.60
CA GLY A 167 1.07 5.57 20.33
C GLY A 167 1.21 6.91 19.60
N THR A 168 1.75 6.90 18.38
CA THR A 168 1.86 8.08 17.51
C THR A 168 1.69 7.68 16.04
N PRO A 169 0.92 8.44 15.23
CA PRO A 169 0.84 8.21 13.79
C PRO A 169 2.14 8.56 13.05
N ASP A 170 3.05 9.33 13.66
CA ASP A 170 4.33 9.78 13.08
C ASP A 170 5.48 8.76 13.27
N LYS A 171 5.16 7.48 13.20
CA LYS A 171 6.16 6.40 13.23
C LYS A 171 5.68 5.20 12.42
N ARG A 172 6.34 4.96 11.30
CA ARG A 172 5.95 3.91 10.35
C ARG A 172 6.19 2.51 10.91
N THR A 173 5.17 1.67 10.78
CA THR A 173 5.29 0.21 10.89
C THR A 173 5.73 -0.41 9.56
N THR A 174 6.49 -1.49 9.62
CA THR A 174 7.12 -2.13 8.44
C THR A 174 6.71 -3.58 8.24
N PHE A 175 5.67 -4.06 8.93
CA PHE A 175 5.25 -5.48 8.87
C PHE A 175 4.91 -5.96 7.45
N ALA A 176 4.35 -5.09 6.61
CA ALA A 176 4.02 -5.40 5.22
C ALA A 176 5.21 -5.33 4.24
N CYS A 177 6.44 -5.06 4.71
CA CYS A 177 7.61 -4.87 3.84
C CYS A 177 7.87 -6.06 2.90
N CYS A 178 7.80 -7.30 3.42
CA CYS A 178 7.97 -8.50 2.60
C CYS A 178 6.90 -8.63 1.50
N MET A 179 5.66 -8.24 1.79
CA MET A 179 4.57 -8.24 0.81
C MET A 179 4.78 -7.22 -0.30
N HIS A 180 5.34 -6.05 0.04
CA HIS A 180 5.71 -5.03 -0.95
C HIS A 180 6.83 -5.51 -1.88
N LYS A 181 7.88 -6.14 -1.33
CA LYS A 181 8.94 -6.79 -2.13
C LYS A 181 8.33 -7.78 -3.15
N ALA A 182 7.44 -8.67 -2.70
CA ALA A 182 6.74 -9.61 -3.57
C ALA A 182 5.92 -8.93 -4.68
N ARG A 183 5.20 -7.85 -4.35
CA ARG A 183 4.43 -7.07 -5.33
C ARG A 183 5.31 -6.41 -6.38
N VAL A 184 6.49 -5.90 -6.00
CA VAL A 184 7.47 -5.31 -6.93
C VAL A 184 7.96 -6.36 -7.93
N LEU A 185 8.34 -7.55 -7.45
CA LEU A 185 8.76 -8.65 -8.32
C LEU A 185 7.65 -9.09 -9.28
N ALA A 186 6.40 -9.14 -8.82
CA ALA A 186 5.26 -9.47 -9.68
C ALA A 186 4.97 -8.36 -10.72
N ASN A 187 5.24 -7.09 -10.41
CA ASN A 187 5.10 -5.99 -11.36
C ASN A 187 6.18 -6.05 -12.46
N ARG A 188 7.40 -6.47 -12.14
CA ARG A 188 8.43 -6.80 -13.15
C ARG A 188 7.90 -7.85 -14.13
N TYR A 189 7.26 -8.91 -13.64
CA TYR A 189 6.64 -9.91 -14.52
C TYR A 189 5.52 -9.32 -15.39
N TYR A 190 4.53 -8.67 -14.76
CA TYR A 190 3.34 -8.15 -15.42
C TYR A 190 3.68 -7.14 -16.52
N TRP A 191 4.45 -6.10 -16.20
CA TRP A 191 4.73 -5.02 -17.15
C TRP A 191 5.66 -5.45 -18.27
N GLN A 192 6.65 -6.30 -18.01
CA GLN A 192 7.50 -6.83 -19.07
C GLN A 192 6.71 -7.70 -20.05
N LYS A 193 5.75 -8.51 -19.57
CA LYS A 193 4.82 -9.27 -20.42
C LYS A 193 3.90 -8.34 -21.22
N MET A 194 3.42 -7.26 -20.61
CA MET A 194 2.63 -6.23 -21.28
C MET A 194 3.43 -5.55 -22.40
N TYR A 195 4.67 -5.13 -22.15
CA TYR A 195 5.52 -4.51 -23.17
C TYR A 195 5.74 -5.45 -24.35
N LYS A 196 5.97 -6.73 -24.10
CA LYS A 196 6.05 -7.75 -25.16
C LYS A 196 4.76 -7.89 -25.96
N LYS A 197 3.61 -8.03 -25.28
CA LYS A 197 2.30 -8.19 -25.91
C LYS A 197 1.98 -7.05 -26.87
N TYR A 198 2.36 -5.83 -26.50
CA TYR A 198 2.11 -4.62 -27.28
C TYR A 198 3.31 -4.16 -28.13
N HIS A 199 4.36 -4.97 -28.25
CA HIS A 199 5.58 -4.67 -29.01
C HIS A 199 6.23 -3.31 -28.65
N LEU A 200 6.20 -2.96 -27.37
CA LEU A 200 6.79 -1.73 -26.87
C LEU A 200 8.29 -1.94 -26.61
N ALA A 201 9.12 -1.06 -27.15
CA ALA A 201 10.56 -1.02 -26.87
C ALA A 201 10.83 -0.38 -25.50
N LYS A 202 10.35 -1.05 -24.44
CA LYS A 202 10.50 -0.67 -23.03
C LYS A 202 10.98 -1.87 -22.23
N GLU A 203 11.67 -1.58 -21.13
CA GLU A 203 12.04 -2.55 -20.12
C GLU A 203 11.54 -2.08 -18.76
N PHE A 204 10.88 -2.96 -18.02
CA PHE A 204 10.49 -2.64 -16.65
C PHE A 204 11.68 -2.90 -15.73
N GLU A 205 12.35 -1.86 -15.24
CA GLU A 205 13.54 -2.01 -14.40
C GLU A 205 13.24 -2.71 -13.07
N MET A 206 14.13 -3.60 -12.64
CA MET A 206 14.03 -4.30 -11.36
C MET A 206 15.00 -3.69 -10.34
N HIS A 207 14.54 -2.66 -9.63
CA HIS A 207 15.33 -2.01 -8.58
C HIS A 207 15.37 -2.80 -7.25
N CYS A 208 14.62 -3.91 -7.15
CA CYS A 208 14.67 -4.79 -5.99
C CYS A 208 16.03 -5.49 -5.92
N PRO A 209 16.81 -5.30 -4.83
CA PRO A 209 18.09 -6.00 -4.65
C PRO A 209 17.94 -7.52 -4.78
N LYS A 210 18.95 -8.18 -5.39
CA LYS A 210 18.92 -9.63 -5.66
C LYS A 210 18.73 -10.43 -4.36
N ASP A 211 19.46 -10.08 -3.31
CA ASP A 211 19.36 -10.72 -1.99
C ASP A 211 17.94 -10.65 -1.43
N TRP A 212 17.25 -9.50 -1.56
CA TRP A 212 15.85 -9.36 -1.14
C TRP A 212 14.90 -10.17 -2.00
N ALA A 213 15.15 -10.25 -3.30
CA ALA A 213 14.32 -11.03 -4.20
C ALA A 213 14.41 -12.53 -3.91
N LEU A 214 15.61 -13.02 -3.59
CA LEU A 214 15.86 -14.42 -3.25
C LEU A 214 15.27 -14.85 -1.89
N GLU A 215 14.84 -13.91 -1.05
CA GLU A 215 14.02 -14.21 0.14
C GLU A 215 12.59 -14.64 -0.22
N ILE A 216 12.12 -14.26 -1.42
CA ILE A 216 10.72 -14.40 -1.86
C ILE A 216 10.58 -15.48 -2.95
N VAL A 217 11.49 -15.49 -3.91
CA VAL A 217 11.44 -16.38 -5.08
C VAL A 217 12.74 -17.17 -5.23
N PRO A 218 12.70 -18.42 -5.75
CA PRO A 218 13.92 -19.18 -5.99
C PRO A 218 14.78 -18.54 -7.09
N GLU A 219 16.06 -18.91 -7.14
CA GLU A 219 17.01 -18.33 -8.10
C GLU A 219 16.62 -18.53 -9.57
N GLU A 220 15.98 -19.67 -9.90
CA GLU A 220 15.42 -19.92 -11.23
C GLU A 220 14.36 -18.88 -11.62
N GLU A 221 13.44 -18.57 -10.71
CA GLU A 221 12.37 -17.60 -10.94
C GLU A 221 12.94 -16.17 -11.03
N TYR A 222 13.91 -15.83 -10.19
CA TYR A 222 14.63 -14.56 -10.28
C TYR A 222 15.34 -14.39 -11.64
N ASN A 223 16.06 -15.42 -12.09
CA ASN A 223 16.73 -15.40 -13.39
C ASN A 223 15.73 -15.28 -14.54
N MET A 224 14.56 -15.90 -14.43
CA MET A 224 13.48 -15.70 -15.40
C MET A 224 13.04 -14.23 -15.45
N LEU A 225 12.81 -13.58 -14.30
CA LEU A 225 12.44 -12.15 -14.25
C LEU A 225 13.50 -11.24 -14.88
N CYS A 226 14.79 -11.53 -14.69
CA CYS A 226 15.89 -10.79 -15.32
C CYS A 226 15.90 -10.95 -16.85
N ASN A 227 15.51 -12.11 -17.37
CA ASN A 227 15.59 -12.44 -18.80
C ASN A 227 14.24 -12.33 -19.53
N LEU A 228 13.19 -11.82 -18.86
CA LEU A 228 11.92 -11.50 -19.50
C LEU A 228 12.11 -10.41 -20.54
#